data_AF-A0A9P8DUI2-F1
#
_entry.id   AF-A0A9P8DUI2-F1
#
_cell.length_a   1.000
_cell.length_b   1.000
_cell.length_c   1.000
_cell.angle_alpha   90.00
_cell.angle_beta   90.00
_cell.angle_gamma   90.00
#
_symmetry.space_group_name_H-M   'P 1'
#
loop_
_entity.id
_entity.type
_entity.pdbx_description
1 polymer ?
#
loop_
_entity_poly.entity_id
_entity_poly.type
_entity_poly.pdbx_seq_one_letter_code
_entity_poly.pdbx_strand_id
1 'polypeptide(L)'
;METVESALSKLSTSIGFDMIENLGDNQERWRRTPVTERIDMFLKWLGEAWNKESLFIVDDIEAFGYSKIPTILKYPAHHALVSTRDSNMMWTGRSFREIRLPPLEDVDTIKLLEHTLENLLGDPTYRNDLDLVAYRLHGHPLAARNAIPFIMSYLSTYDNPNAAFADLFSSNDPEERKLFLKFNFEGRSLWATFNTSLERLESRGDYQSATSLLQVLPFLCFDNDSVDKFFKMKKRRLRESKELPDISILQSSFAFISSGLVDLRGVSFYVHSDLCSRTKAVNLHPLMSQRTEKNHSHKTDIAPVQ
;
A
#
# COMPACT_ATOMS: atom_id res chain seq x y z
N MET A 1 12.65 11.64 10.13
CA MET A 1 11.47 10.77 10.37
C MET A 1 10.73 11.34 11.57
N GLU A 2 9.42 11.51 11.49
CA GLU A 2 8.63 12.00 12.62
C GLU A 2 8.51 10.91 13.69
N THR A 3 8.66 11.26 14.96
CA THR A 3 8.46 10.33 16.09
C THR A 3 7.08 10.55 16.70
N VAL A 4 6.57 9.56 17.43
CA VAL A 4 5.30 9.67 18.17
C VAL A 4 5.35 10.87 19.12
N GLU A 5 6.46 11.01 19.84
CA GLU A 5 6.65 12.10 20.80
C GLU A 5 6.67 13.48 20.10
N SER A 6 7.23 13.57 18.89
CA SER A 6 7.20 14.79 18.08
C SER A 6 5.77 15.13 17.59
N ALA A 7 5.02 14.14 17.12
CA ALA A 7 3.63 14.33 16.68
C ALA A 7 2.71 14.75 17.84
N LEU A 8 2.81 14.08 18.99
CA LEU A 8 2.08 14.45 20.20
C LEU A 8 2.49 15.83 20.73
N SER A 9 3.76 16.20 20.62
CA SER A 9 4.24 17.54 20.97
C SER A 9 3.59 18.61 20.09
N LYS A 10 3.50 18.39 18.77
CA LYS A 10 2.80 19.29 17.86
C LYS A 10 1.32 19.42 18.19
N LEU A 11 0.62 18.29 18.39
CA LEU A 11 -0.80 18.26 18.74
C LEU A 11 -1.11 18.96 20.07
N SER A 12 -0.32 18.66 21.11
CA SER A 12 -0.44 19.32 22.41
C SER A 12 -0.13 20.82 22.33
N THR A 13 0.71 21.25 21.37
CA THR A 13 0.96 22.69 21.14
C THR A 13 -0.20 23.35 20.40
N SER A 14 -0.85 22.66 19.45
CA SER A 14 -1.96 23.23 18.67
C SER A 14 -3.28 23.27 19.44
N ILE A 15 -3.58 22.24 20.24
CA ILE A 15 -4.86 22.08 20.96
C ILE A 15 -4.73 22.50 22.43
N GLY A 16 -3.50 22.60 22.95
CA GLY A 16 -3.25 22.85 24.37
C GLY A 16 -3.84 24.16 24.92
N PHE A 17 -4.16 25.13 24.07
CA PHE A 17 -4.84 26.36 24.50
C PHE A 17 -6.32 26.14 24.82
N ASP A 18 -6.98 25.20 24.13
CA ASP A 18 -8.38 24.84 24.35
C ASP A 18 -8.56 23.86 25.51
N MET A 19 -7.46 23.26 25.97
CA MET A 19 -7.43 22.31 27.09
C MET A 19 -7.39 22.99 28.46
N ILE A 20 -7.27 24.33 28.54
CA ILE A 20 -7.10 25.05 29.81
C ILE A 20 -8.24 26.06 30.03
N GLU A 21 -8.81 26.06 31.23
CA GLU A 21 -10.02 26.81 31.60
C GLU A 21 -9.89 28.35 31.51
N ASN A 22 -8.68 28.91 31.35
CA ASN A 22 -8.43 30.37 31.34
C ASN A 22 -7.43 30.78 30.25
N LEU A 23 -7.91 31.34 29.13
CA LEU A 23 -7.15 31.53 27.88
C LEU A 23 -5.96 32.51 27.94
N GLY A 24 -6.04 33.59 28.73
CA GLY A 24 -5.07 34.70 28.70
C GLY A 24 -3.77 34.43 29.45
N ASP A 25 -3.85 33.96 30.69
CA ASP A 25 -2.67 33.74 31.56
C ASP A 25 -2.00 32.37 31.34
N ASN A 26 -2.70 31.43 30.72
CA ASN A 26 -2.19 30.05 30.57
C ASN A 26 -1.39 29.79 29.29
N GLN A 27 -1.47 30.65 28.27
CA GLN A 27 -0.74 30.43 27.02
C GLN A 27 0.79 30.52 27.22
N GLU A 28 1.26 31.52 27.97
CA GLU A 28 2.69 31.68 28.27
C GLU A 28 3.17 30.60 29.24
N ARG A 29 2.33 30.20 30.19
CA ARG A 29 2.60 29.07 31.09
C ARG A 29 2.74 27.76 30.31
N TRP A 30 1.81 27.48 29.39
CA TRP A 30 1.84 26.30 28.53
C TRP A 30 3.10 26.24 27.66
N ARG A 31 3.52 27.37 27.08
CA ARG A 31 4.78 27.47 26.32
C ARG A 31 6.01 27.15 27.17
N ARG A 32 5.98 27.46 28.46
CA ARG A 32 7.06 27.16 29.42
C ARG A 32 6.98 25.74 29.99
N THR A 33 5.84 25.06 29.87
CA THR A 33 5.68 23.67 30.29
C THR A 33 6.57 22.75 29.45
N PRO A 34 7.38 21.87 30.08
CA PRO A 34 8.18 20.87 29.38
C PRO A 34 7.35 20.04 28.40
N VAL A 35 7.95 19.66 27.27
CA VAL A 35 7.26 18.89 26.21
C VAL A 35 6.66 17.59 26.74
N THR A 36 7.39 16.87 27.58
CA THR A 36 6.92 15.61 28.18
C THR A 36 5.66 15.81 29.01
N GLU A 37 5.64 16.87 29.84
CA GLU A 37 4.48 17.19 30.67
C GLU A 37 3.28 17.63 29.81
N ARG A 38 3.51 18.38 28.72
CA ARG A 38 2.43 18.72 27.76
C ARG A 38 1.83 17.49 27.09
N ILE A 39 2.66 16.50 26.73
CA ILE A 39 2.20 15.23 26.18
C ILE A 39 1.37 14.46 27.22
N ASP A 40 1.84 14.39 28.47
CA ASP A 40 1.12 13.71 29.55
C ASP A 40 -0.25 14.37 29.82
N MET A 41 -0.29 15.71 29.84
CA MET A 41 -1.53 16.48 29.98
C MET A 41 -2.48 16.23 28.81
N PHE A 42 -1.97 16.17 27.58
CA PHE A 42 -2.76 15.83 26.40
C PHE A 42 -3.32 14.42 26.46
N LEU A 43 -2.51 13.43 26.80
CA LEU A 43 -2.97 12.04 26.92
C LEU A 43 -3.99 11.89 28.06
N LYS A 44 -3.83 12.62 29.17
CA LYS A 44 -4.84 12.66 30.22
C LYS A 44 -6.15 13.24 29.70
N TRP A 45 -6.10 14.44 29.11
CA TRP A 45 -7.26 15.12 28.53
C TRP A 45 -7.99 14.27 27.49
N LEU A 46 -7.25 13.51 26.68
CA LEU A 46 -7.79 12.63 25.65
C LEU A 46 -8.79 11.59 26.22
N GLY A 47 -8.59 11.16 27.47
CA GLY A 47 -9.46 10.19 28.16
C GLY A 47 -10.49 10.78 29.11
N GLU A 48 -10.53 12.10 29.28
CA GLU A 48 -11.50 12.73 30.16
C GLU A 48 -12.94 12.63 29.61
N ALA A 49 -13.93 12.58 30.49
CA ALA A 49 -15.33 12.35 30.11
C ALA A 49 -15.93 13.46 29.23
N TRP A 50 -15.47 14.70 29.40
CA TRP A 50 -15.89 15.86 28.62
C TRP A 50 -15.32 15.85 27.19
N ASN A 51 -14.28 15.06 26.94
CA ASN A 51 -13.67 14.89 25.62
C ASN A 51 -14.18 13.62 24.88
N LYS A 52 -15.27 13.02 25.35
CA LYS A 52 -15.82 11.77 24.81
C LYS A 52 -16.24 11.85 23.34
N GLU A 53 -16.61 13.03 22.86
CA GLU A 53 -17.06 13.23 21.47
C GLU A 53 -15.88 13.49 20.50
N SER A 54 -14.64 13.49 21.01
CA SER A 54 -13.46 13.68 20.17
C SER A 54 -13.10 12.41 19.38
N LEU A 55 -12.51 12.60 18.21
CA LEU A 55 -11.96 11.54 17.38
C LEU A 55 -10.43 11.65 17.31
N PHE A 56 -9.73 10.62 17.78
CA PHE A 56 -8.28 10.51 17.66
C PHE A 56 -7.91 9.81 16.35
N ILE A 57 -7.27 10.53 15.43
CA ILE A 57 -6.88 10.00 14.11
C ILE A 57 -5.39 9.70 14.10
N VAL A 58 -5.04 8.46 13.73
CA VAL A 58 -3.66 8.03 13.49
C VAL A 58 -3.55 7.58 12.05
N ASP A 59 -2.91 8.40 11.22
CA ASP A 59 -2.66 8.07 9.82
C ASP A 59 -1.34 7.29 9.66
N ASP A 60 -1.35 6.25 8.83
CA ASP A 60 -0.22 5.39 8.48
C ASP A 60 0.60 4.96 9.70
N ILE A 61 -0.04 4.25 10.63
CA ILE A 61 0.50 3.98 11.98
C ILE A 61 1.92 3.37 11.99
N GLU A 62 2.28 2.60 10.96
CA GLU A 62 3.60 1.99 10.82
C GLU A 62 4.70 3.01 10.53
N ALA A 63 4.37 4.23 10.09
CA ALA A 63 5.30 5.34 9.94
C ALA A 63 5.97 5.73 11.27
N PHE A 64 5.34 5.41 12.41
CA PHE A 64 5.91 5.60 13.75
C PHE A 64 6.78 4.41 14.22
N GLY A 65 6.86 3.35 13.42
CA GLY A 65 7.59 2.11 13.72
C GLY A 65 6.75 1.06 14.47
N TYR A 66 6.91 -0.21 14.08
CA TYR A 66 6.12 -1.33 14.60
C TYR A 66 6.19 -1.50 16.13
N SER A 67 7.32 -1.17 16.76
CA SER A 67 7.49 -1.27 18.22
C SER A 67 6.64 -0.27 19.01
N LYS A 68 6.20 0.83 18.38
CA LYS A 68 5.40 1.89 19.00
C LYS A 68 3.89 1.63 18.89
N ILE A 69 3.46 0.82 17.92
CA ILE A 69 2.03 0.50 17.66
C ILE A 69 1.29 0.06 18.94
N PRO A 70 1.80 -0.90 19.75
CA PRO A 70 1.09 -1.33 20.96
C PRO A 70 0.88 -0.22 21.99
N THR A 71 1.76 0.78 22.02
CA THR A 71 1.65 1.94 22.91
C THR A 71 0.61 2.93 22.38
N ILE A 72 0.66 3.25 21.07
CA ILE A 72 -0.28 4.18 20.43
C ILE A 72 -1.72 3.67 20.57
N LEU A 73 -1.95 2.38 20.32
CA LEU A 73 -3.27 1.76 20.42
C LEU A 73 -3.84 1.73 21.86
N LYS A 74 -3.01 1.97 22.87
CA LYS A 74 -3.43 2.04 24.28
C LYS A 74 -3.76 3.46 24.75
N TYR A 75 -3.51 4.50 23.94
CA TYR A 75 -3.82 5.88 24.32
C TYR A 75 -5.31 6.04 24.64
N PRO A 76 -5.66 6.77 25.71
CA PRO A 76 -6.99 6.71 26.32
C PRO A 76 -8.08 7.47 25.54
N ALA A 77 -8.06 7.45 24.19
CA ALA A 77 -9.12 8.03 23.37
C ALA A 77 -10.44 7.22 23.46
N HIS A 78 -11.56 7.94 23.59
CA HIS A 78 -12.90 7.35 23.51
C HIS A 78 -13.23 6.82 22.11
N HIS A 79 -12.87 7.58 21.08
CA HIS A 79 -12.97 7.18 19.68
C HIS A 79 -11.62 7.32 18.98
N ALA A 80 -11.22 6.28 18.24
CA ALA A 80 -9.99 6.30 17.45
C ALA A 80 -10.25 5.79 16.04
N LEU A 81 -9.66 6.47 15.06
CA LEU A 81 -9.59 6.03 13.67
C LEU A 81 -8.12 5.86 13.29
N VAL A 82 -7.75 4.65 12.89
CA VAL A 82 -6.36 4.31 12.58
C VAL A 82 -6.31 3.78 11.15
N SER A 83 -5.46 4.37 10.31
CA SER A 83 -5.13 3.82 9.00
C SER A 83 -3.83 3.01 9.08
N THR A 84 -3.78 1.90 8.35
CA THR A 84 -2.70 0.90 8.42
C THR A 84 -2.56 0.21 7.07
N ARG A 85 -1.34 -0.20 6.73
CA ARG A 85 -1.05 -1.12 5.62
C ARG A 85 -0.92 -2.57 6.10
N ASP A 86 -0.81 -2.80 7.41
CA ASP A 86 -0.73 -4.15 7.98
C ASP A 86 -2.11 -4.82 8.06
N SER A 87 -2.40 -5.68 7.10
CA SER A 87 -3.62 -6.50 7.07
C SER A 87 -3.60 -7.66 8.08
N ASN A 88 -2.53 -7.81 8.87
CA ASN A 88 -2.45 -8.74 10.01
C ASN A 88 -2.74 -8.05 11.35
N MET A 89 -2.94 -6.73 11.38
CA MET A 89 -2.98 -6.02 12.64
C MET A 89 -4.21 -6.47 13.46
N MET A 90 -3.94 -7.14 14.58
CA MET A 90 -4.95 -7.57 15.53
C MET A 90 -5.02 -6.55 16.68
N TRP A 91 -6.21 -6.04 16.97
CA TRP A 91 -6.41 -5.19 18.14
C TRP A 91 -6.84 -6.01 19.35
N THR A 92 -6.12 -5.82 20.45
CA THR A 92 -6.43 -6.40 21.74
C THR A 92 -6.65 -5.28 22.75
N GLY A 93 -7.74 -5.35 23.52
CA GLY A 93 -8.01 -4.41 24.62
C GLY A 93 -9.08 -3.35 24.35
N ARG A 94 -9.65 -3.25 23.15
CA ARG A 94 -10.85 -2.43 22.85
C ARG A 94 -11.75 -3.12 21.83
N SER A 95 -13.03 -2.75 21.83
CA SER A 95 -13.93 -3.08 20.73
C SER A 95 -13.46 -2.35 19.48
N PHE A 96 -13.37 -3.05 18.36
CA PHE A 96 -12.92 -2.48 17.12
C PHE A 96 -13.67 -2.99 15.91
N ARG A 97 -13.72 -2.14 14.88
CA ARG A 97 -14.30 -2.47 13.59
C ARG A 97 -13.25 -2.22 12.53
N GLU A 98 -12.87 -3.29 11.83
CA GLU A 98 -12.03 -3.19 10.65
C GLU A 98 -12.87 -2.75 9.45
N ILE A 99 -12.35 -1.80 8.67
CA ILE A 99 -12.93 -1.39 7.39
C ILE A 99 -11.82 -1.59 6.35
N ARG A 100 -12.04 -2.51 5.42
CA ARG A 100 -11.16 -2.71 4.26
C ARG A 100 -11.65 -1.86 3.12
N LEU A 101 -10.77 -1.03 2.57
CA LEU A 101 -11.08 -0.22 1.39
C LEU A 101 -10.95 -1.10 0.15
N PRO A 102 -12.03 -1.34 -0.61
CA PRO A 102 -11.93 -2.04 -1.88
C PRO A 102 -11.28 -1.14 -2.94
N PRO A 103 -10.80 -1.71 -4.07
CA PRO A 103 -10.51 -0.94 -5.27
C PRO A 103 -11.74 -0.14 -5.72
N LEU A 104 -11.52 0.96 -6.43
CA LEU A 104 -12.61 1.69 -7.07
C LEU A 104 -13.26 0.80 -8.13
N GLU A 105 -14.58 0.91 -8.25
CA GLU A 105 -15.28 0.35 -9.41
C GLU A 105 -14.91 1.13 -10.67
N ASP A 106 -15.10 0.51 -11.84
CA ASP A 106 -14.73 1.13 -13.13
C ASP A 106 -15.41 2.48 -13.33
N VAL A 107 -16.69 2.59 -12.97
CA VAL A 107 -17.47 3.83 -13.08
C VAL A 107 -16.87 4.95 -12.22
N ASP A 108 -16.45 4.63 -10.99
CA ASP A 108 -15.85 5.63 -10.10
C ASP A 108 -14.41 5.97 -10.48
N THR A 109 -13.70 5.01 -11.08
CA THR A 109 -12.38 5.24 -11.69
C THR A 109 -12.50 6.21 -12.87
N ILE A 110 -13.47 6.02 -13.76
CA ILE A 110 -13.73 6.93 -14.89
C ILE A 110 -14.06 8.34 -14.39
N LYS A 111 -14.96 8.48 -13.41
CA LYS A 111 -15.29 9.79 -12.81
C LYS A 111 -14.05 10.50 -12.25
N LEU A 112 -13.14 9.75 -11.61
CA LEU A 112 -11.90 10.31 -11.09
C LEU A 112 -10.96 10.78 -12.21
N LEU A 113 -10.89 10.05 -13.32
CA LEU A 113 -10.13 10.44 -14.52
C LEU A 113 -10.72 11.70 -15.15
N GLU A 114 -12.04 11.74 -15.36
CA GLU A 114 -12.76 12.91 -15.88
C GLU A 114 -12.53 14.15 -15.03
N HIS A 115 -12.67 14.02 -13.71
CA HIS A 115 -12.44 15.13 -12.79
C HIS A 115 -10.99 15.62 -12.82
N THR A 116 -10.02 14.70 -12.95
CA THR A 116 -8.61 15.08 -13.09
C THR A 116 -8.36 15.84 -14.40
N LEU A 117 -8.98 15.42 -15.50
CA LEU A 117 -8.89 16.10 -16.79
C LEU A 117 -9.48 17.51 -16.75
N GLU A 118 -10.64 17.67 -16.10
CA GLU A 118 -11.30 18.97 -15.91
C GLU A 118 -10.43 19.94 -15.11
N ASN A 119 -9.82 19.47 -14.02
CA ASN A 119 -8.95 20.28 -13.18
C ASN A 119 -7.66 20.72 -13.91
N LEU A 120 -7.18 19.90 -14.84
CA LEU A 120 -5.98 20.20 -15.64
C LEU A 120 -6.30 21.10 -16.85
N LEU A 121 -7.56 21.52 -17.03
CA LEU A 121 -8.04 22.27 -18.21
C LEU A 121 -7.64 21.57 -19.52
N GLY A 122 -7.67 20.23 -19.51
CA GLY A 122 -7.22 19.43 -20.64
C GLY A 122 -8.16 19.51 -21.84
N ASP A 123 -7.60 19.23 -23.02
CA ASP A 123 -8.35 19.16 -24.27
C ASP A 123 -9.48 18.11 -24.16
N PRO A 124 -10.73 18.43 -24.57
CA PRO A 124 -11.82 17.47 -24.66
C PRO A 124 -11.47 16.16 -25.39
N THR A 125 -10.48 16.15 -26.29
CA THR A 125 -10.01 14.94 -26.98
C THR A 125 -9.56 13.83 -26.02
N TYR A 126 -9.04 14.16 -24.84
CA TYR A 126 -8.64 13.18 -23.82
C TYR A 126 -9.83 12.52 -23.08
N ARG A 127 -11.09 12.91 -23.37
CA ARG A 127 -12.29 12.26 -22.79
C ARG A 127 -12.64 10.94 -23.48
N ASN A 128 -12.16 10.71 -24.70
CA ASN A 128 -12.47 9.49 -25.45
C ASN A 128 -11.74 8.30 -24.82
N ASP A 129 -12.36 7.12 -24.79
CA ASP A 129 -11.74 5.86 -24.36
C ASP A 129 -11.17 5.85 -22.92
N LEU A 130 -11.72 6.66 -22.01
CA LEU A 130 -11.33 6.66 -20.59
C LEU A 130 -11.66 5.33 -19.88
N ASP A 131 -12.61 4.56 -20.41
CA ASP A 131 -12.91 3.21 -19.95
C ASP A 131 -11.73 2.25 -20.17
N LEU A 132 -11.00 2.37 -21.28
CA LEU A 132 -9.78 1.60 -21.53
C LEU A 132 -8.70 1.90 -20.49
N VAL A 133 -8.53 3.18 -20.18
CA VAL A 133 -7.60 3.64 -19.15
C VAL A 133 -8.02 3.09 -17.78
N ALA A 134 -9.29 3.26 -17.40
CA ALA A 134 -9.83 2.77 -16.13
C ALA A 134 -9.62 1.26 -15.95
N TYR A 135 -9.90 0.47 -17.00
CA TYR A 135 -9.70 -0.97 -16.99
C TYR A 135 -8.25 -1.37 -16.67
N ARG A 136 -7.25 -0.67 -17.22
CA ARG A 136 -5.82 -0.96 -16.94
C ARG A 136 -5.36 -0.56 -15.55
N LEU A 137 -6.06 0.39 -14.92
CA LEU A 137 -5.72 0.86 -13.58
C LEU A 137 -6.28 -0.05 -12.48
N HIS A 138 -7.22 -0.94 -12.83
CA HIS A 138 -7.83 -1.91 -11.92
C HIS A 138 -8.35 -1.28 -10.62
N GLY A 139 -8.95 -0.09 -10.73
CA GLY A 139 -9.54 0.61 -9.59
C GLY A 139 -8.55 1.25 -8.61
N HIS A 140 -7.25 1.34 -8.94
CA HIS A 140 -6.26 1.92 -8.03
C HIS A 140 -6.31 3.47 -8.00
N PRO A 141 -6.74 4.12 -6.90
CA PRO A 141 -7.01 5.56 -6.89
C PRO A 141 -5.80 6.43 -7.24
N LEU A 142 -4.62 6.10 -6.70
CA LEU A 142 -3.38 6.85 -7.00
C LEU A 142 -2.93 6.65 -8.46
N ALA A 143 -3.21 5.48 -9.06
CA ALA A 143 -2.85 5.23 -10.44
C ALA A 143 -3.75 6.07 -11.36
N ALA A 144 -5.06 6.11 -11.07
CA ALA A 144 -6.01 6.96 -11.77
C ALA A 144 -5.65 8.45 -11.67
N ARG A 145 -5.27 8.92 -10.48
CA ARG A 145 -4.82 10.31 -10.29
C ARG A 145 -3.58 10.66 -11.12
N ASN A 146 -2.69 9.70 -11.36
CA ASN A 146 -1.47 9.91 -12.14
C ASN A 146 -1.67 9.71 -13.65
N ALA A 147 -2.71 9.01 -14.08
CA ALA A 147 -2.89 8.58 -15.47
C ALA A 147 -3.04 9.77 -16.45
N ILE A 148 -4.02 10.65 -16.23
CA ILE A 148 -4.25 11.80 -17.13
C ILE A 148 -3.02 12.72 -17.26
N PRO A 149 -2.41 13.23 -16.16
CA PRO A 149 -1.23 14.06 -16.30
C PRO A 149 -0.05 13.32 -16.96
N PHE A 150 0.09 12.01 -16.76
CA PHE A 150 1.08 11.21 -17.49
C PHE A 150 0.79 11.17 -18.99
N ILE A 151 -0.45 10.85 -19.38
CA ILE A 151 -0.89 10.76 -20.77
C ILE A 151 -0.64 12.09 -21.49
N MET A 152 -1.06 13.21 -20.90
CA MET A 152 -0.85 14.53 -21.47
C MET A 152 0.64 14.89 -21.62
N SER A 153 1.48 14.43 -20.68
CA SER A 153 2.91 14.77 -20.67
C SER A 153 3.75 13.91 -21.61
N TYR A 154 3.42 12.63 -21.77
CA TYR A 154 4.26 11.65 -22.47
C TYR A 154 3.65 11.08 -23.74
N LEU A 155 2.32 11.11 -23.88
CA LEU A 155 1.59 10.45 -24.97
C LEU A 155 0.73 11.41 -25.80
N SER A 156 0.82 12.72 -25.57
CA SER A 156 0.02 13.74 -26.26
C SER A 156 0.23 13.81 -27.77
N THR A 157 1.33 13.27 -28.29
CA THR A 157 1.63 13.26 -29.73
C THR A 157 1.00 12.09 -30.48
N TYR A 158 0.39 11.13 -29.78
CA TYR A 158 -0.33 10.02 -30.40
C TYR A 158 -1.71 10.48 -30.87
N ASP A 159 -2.21 9.91 -31.96
CA ASP A 159 -3.57 10.18 -32.46
C ASP A 159 -4.65 9.81 -31.43
N ASN A 160 -4.40 8.74 -30.64
CA ASN A 160 -5.20 8.36 -29.49
C ASN A 160 -4.31 8.12 -28.26
N PRO A 161 -4.08 9.16 -27.42
CA PRO A 161 -3.22 9.06 -26.24
C PRO A 161 -3.71 8.04 -25.20
N ASN A 162 -5.03 7.85 -25.07
CA ASN A 162 -5.61 6.94 -24.08
C ASN A 162 -5.47 5.48 -24.50
N ALA A 163 -5.61 5.18 -25.80
CA ALA A 163 -5.28 3.86 -26.34
C ALA A 163 -3.78 3.56 -26.21
N ALA A 164 -2.91 4.52 -26.55
CA ALA A 164 -1.46 4.38 -26.38
C ALA A 164 -1.07 4.09 -24.93
N PHE A 165 -1.77 4.70 -23.96
CA PHE A 165 -1.60 4.39 -22.55
C PHE A 165 -2.00 2.96 -22.20
N ALA A 166 -3.15 2.51 -22.71
CA ALA A 166 -3.63 1.15 -22.47
C ALA A 166 -2.69 0.09 -23.05
N ASP A 167 -2.03 0.42 -24.17
CA ASP A 167 -1.04 -0.43 -24.83
C ASP A 167 0.26 -0.58 -24.03
N LEU A 168 0.64 0.40 -23.17
CA LEU A 168 1.80 0.25 -22.28
C LEU A 168 1.71 -1.01 -21.41
N PHE A 169 0.49 -1.35 -20.95
CA PHE A 169 0.24 -2.52 -20.11
C PHE A 169 0.15 -3.83 -20.89
N SER A 170 0.05 -3.75 -22.22
CA SER A 170 0.05 -4.89 -23.14
C SER A 170 1.40 -5.08 -23.83
N SER A 171 2.27 -4.05 -23.79
CA SER A 171 3.62 -4.05 -24.33
C SER A 171 4.48 -5.12 -23.65
N ASN A 172 5.43 -5.69 -24.41
CA ASN A 172 6.43 -6.58 -23.83
C ASN A 172 7.61 -5.79 -23.20
N ASP A 173 7.61 -4.46 -23.29
CA ASP A 173 8.65 -3.63 -22.68
C ASP A 173 8.30 -3.22 -21.24
N PRO A 174 8.97 -3.78 -20.22
CA PRO A 174 8.73 -3.42 -18.82
C PRO A 174 9.22 -2.01 -18.46
N GLU A 175 10.14 -1.41 -19.22
CA GLU A 175 10.66 -0.07 -18.92
C GLU A 175 9.64 1.02 -19.27
N GLU A 176 8.82 0.82 -20.31
CA GLU A 176 7.69 1.69 -20.64
C GLU A 176 6.66 1.76 -19.50
N ARG A 177 6.26 0.60 -18.95
CA ARG A 177 5.35 0.52 -17.79
C ARG A 177 5.94 1.19 -16.56
N LYS A 178 7.23 0.95 -16.32
CA LYS A 178 7.96 1.52 -15.19
C LYS A 178 8.03 3.05 -15.26
N LEU A 179 8.03 3.65 -16.46
CA LEU A 179 7.95 5.09 -16.61
C LEU A 179 6.67 5.64 -15.97
N PHE A 180 5.51 5.03 -16.27
CA PHE A 180 4.24 5.38 -15.63
C PHE A 180 4.25 5.13 -14.12
N LEU A 181 4.72 3.96 -13.67
CA LEU A 181 4.75 3.66 -12.23
C LEU A 181 5.61 4.65 -11.43
N LYS A 182 6.69 5.16 -12.04
CA LYS A 182 7.58 6.17 -11.44
C LYS A 182 7.05 7.59 -11.57
N PHE A 183 6.14 7.85 -12.51
CA PHE A 183 5.61 9.17 -12.75
C PHE A 183 5.02 9.76 -11.47
N ASN A 184 5.44 10.99 -11.19
CA ASN A 184 5.10 11.70 -9.97
C ASN A 184 4.18 12.86 -10.32
N PHE A 185 2.96 12.81 -9.81
CA PHE A 185 2.02 13.91 -9.87
C PHE A 185 1.67 14.31 -8.43
N GLU A 186 1.69 15.61 -8.15
CA GLU A 186 1.42 16.17 -6.81
C GLU A 186 2.26 15.52 -5.68
N GLY A 187 3.51 15.14 -5.99
CA GLY A 187 4.45 14.58 -5.02
C GLY A 187 4.30 13.07 -4.78
N ARG A 188 3.40 12.37 -5.49
CA ARG A 188 3.12 10.95 -5.24
C ARG A 188 3.31 10.10 -6.49
N SER A 189 3.98 8.95 -6.33
CA SER A 189 4.09 7.93 -7.38
C SER A 189 3.86 6.53 -6.81
N LEU A 190 3.32 5.63 -7.64
CA LEU A 190 3.11 4.23 -7.28
C LEU A 190 4.44 3.57 -6.88
N TRP A 191 5.50 3.84 -7.65
CA TRP A 191 6.83 3.28 -7.40
C TRP A 191 7.38 3.66 -6.03
N ALA A 192 7.23 4.92 -5.61
CA ALA A 192 7.64 5.38 -4.29
C ALA A 192 6.82 4.71 -3.18
N THR A 193 5.50 4.62 -3.34
CA THR A 193 4.63 3.92 -2.38
C THR A 193 5.03 2.45 -2.22
N PHE A 194 5.29 1.75 -3.32
CA PHE A 194 5.78 0.36 -3.27
C PHE A 194 7.16 0.24 -2.61
N ASN A 195 8.08 1.18 -2.85
CA ASN A 195 9.37 1.19 -2.17
C ASN A 195 9.21 1.33 -0.66
N THR A 196 8.35 2.24 -0.20
CA THR A 196 8.06 2.39 1.23
C THR A 196 7.52 1.09 1.85
N SER A 197 6.67 0.35 1.14
CA SER A 197 6.22 -0.98 1.61
C SER A 197 7.36 -2.01 1.66
N LEU A 198 8.30 -1.99 0.72
CA LEU A 198 9.49 -2.87 0.76
C LEU A 198 10.44 -2.50 1.90
N GLU A 199 10.75 -1.23 2.09
CA GLU A 199 11.59 -0.75 3.20
C GLU A 199 11.00 -1.18 4.56
N ARG A 200 9.66 -1.17 4.68
CA ARG A 200 8.97 -1.69 5.86
C ARG A 200 9.07 -3.19 6.00
N LEU A 201 9.04 -3.94 4.89
CA LEU A 201 9.25 -5.39 4.89
C LEU A 201 10.67 -5.73 5.38
N GLU A 202 11.69 -4.99 4.93
CA GLU A 202 13.07 -5.14 5.38
C GLU A 202 13.21 -4.96 6.90
N SER A 203 12.45 -4.01 7.47
CA SER A 203 12.46 -3.75 8.91
C SER A 203 11.82 -4.85 9.79
N ARG A 204 11.11 -5.82 9.19
CA ARG A 204 10.36 -6.87 9.91
C ARG A 204 11.16 -8.15 10.21
N GLY A 205 12.37 -8.31 9.68
CA GLY A 205 13.28 -9.41 10.01
C GLY A 205 13.49 -10.42 8.89
N ASP A 206 12.53 -11.33 8.62
CA ASP A 206 12.67 -12.35 7.57
C ASP A 206 12.27 -11.81 6.18
N TYR A 207 13.04 -10.83 5.70
CA TYR A 207 12.83 -10.19 4.41
C TYR A 207 13.07 -11.13 3.22
N GLN A 208 13.95 -12.12 3.37
CA GLN A 208 14.41 -12.94 2.25
C GLN A 208 13.29 -13.86 1.73
N SER A 209 12.54 -14.51 2.64
CA SER A 209 11.44 -15.39 2.24
C SER A 209 10.32 -14.61 1.53
N ALA A 210 9.94 -13.46 2.07
CA ALA A 210 8.92 -12.59 1.50
C ALA A 210 9.33 -12.00 0.14
N THR A 211 10.60 -11.59 -0.01
CA THR A 211 11.11 -11.04 -1.28
C THR A 211 11.18 -12.09 -2.38
N SER A 212 11.66 -13.29 -2.07
CA SER A 212 11.65 -14.40 -3.04
C SER A 212 10.23 -14.82 -3.42
N LEU A 213 9.27 -14.77 -2.49
CA LEU A 213 7.86 -15.00 -2.83
C LEU A 213 7.33 -13.91 -3.76
N LEU A 214 7.65 -12.64 -3.51
CA LEU A 214 7.19 -11.52 -4.33
C LEU A 214 7.61 -11.66 -5.81
N GLN A 215 8.76 -12.29 -6.08
CA GLN A 215 9.22 -12.58 -7.44
C GLN A 215 8.43 -13.70 -8.13
N VAL A 216 7.90 -14.66 -7.37
CA VAL A 216 7.26 -15.87 -7.93
C VAL A 216 5.74 -15.77 -7.94
N LEU A 217 5.14 -15.07 -6.98
CA LEU A 217 3.68 -14.96 -6.85
C LEU A 217 2.93 -14.47 -8.10
N PRO A 218 3.42 -13.47 -8.87
CA PRO A 218 2.75 -13.03 -10.09
C PRO A 218 2.49 -14.16 -11.09
N PHE A 219 3.38 -15.16 -11.14
CA PHE A 219 3.27 -16.31 -12.05
C PHE A 219 2.32 -17.40 -11.53
N LEU A 220 1.99 -17.38 -10.24
CA LEU A 220 1.13 -18.37 -9.61
C LEU A 220 -0.33 -17.91 -9.48
N CYS A 221 -0.57 -16.59 -9.45
CA CYS A 221 -1.88 -16.01 -9.15
C CYS A 221 -2.87 -15.97 -10.34
N PHE A 222 -2.79 -16.93 -11.28
CA PHE A 222 -3.78 -17.06 -12.35
C PHE A 222 -5.11 -17.69 -11.88
N ASP A 223 -5.08 -18.46 -10.77
CA ASP A 223 -6.27 -19.02 -10.11
C ASP A 223 -6.05 -19.05 -8.59
N ASN A 224 -6.67 -18.10 -7.89
CA ASN A 224 -6.49 -17.86 -6.45
C ASN A 224 -6.77 -19.08 -5.56
N ASP A 225 -7.67 -19.98 -5.96
CA ASP A 225 -8.01 -21.18 -5.19
C ASP A 225 -6.97 -22.30 -5.35
N SER A 226 -6.12 -22.20 -6.37
CA SER A 226 -5.08 -23.20 -6.69
C SER A 226 -3.75 -22.93 -5.97
N VAL A 227 -3.46 -21.67 -5.60
CA VAL A 227 -2.17 -21.25 -5.04
C VAL A 227 -1.89 -21.86 -3.66
N ASP A 228 -2.85 -21.81 -2.74
CA ASP A 228 -2.69 -22.39 -1.40
C ASP A 228 -2.53 -23.92 -1.46
N LYS A 229 -3.28 -24.58 -2.36
CA LYS A 229 -3.14 -26.03 -2.62
C LYS A 229 -1.74 -26.34 -3.16
N PHE A 230 -1.27 -25.57 -4.15
CA PHE A 230 0.06 -25.72 -4.74
C PHE A 230 1.17 -25.61 -3.68
N PHE A 231 1.07 -24.64 -2.77
CA PHE A 231 2.08 -24.51 -1.70
C PHE A 231 2.10 -25.68 -0.71
N LYS A 232 0.97 -26.38 -0.53
CA LYS A 232 0.84 -27.56 0.33
C LYS A 232 1.21 -28.88 -0.35
N MET A 233 1.29 -28.92 -1.68
CA MET A 233 1.63 -30.14 -2.42
C MET A 233 3.06 -30.61 -2.15
N LYS A 234 3.31 -31.92 -2.30
CA LYS A 234 4.67 -32.48 -2.23
C LYS A 234 5.46 -32.09 -3.48
N LYS A 235 6.45 -31.21 -3.32
CA LYS A 235 7.19 -30.57 -4.42
C LYS A 235 8.38 -31.39 -4.95
N ARG A 236 8.26 -32.72 -4.98
CA ARG A 236 9.35 -33.63 -5.40
C ARG A 236 9.86 -33.31 -6.82
N ARG A 237 8.95 -33.08 -7.76
CA ARG A 237 9.28 -32.74 -9.16
C ARG A 237 9.94 -31.36 -9.33
N LEU A 238 9.67 -30.41 -8.44
CA LEU A 238 10.31 -29.08 -8.48
C LEU A 238 11.75 -29.12 -7.95
N ARG A 239 12.12 -30.12 -7.14
CA ARG A 239 13.50 -30.31 -6.65
C ARG A 239 14.46 -30.78 -7.74
N GLU A 240 13.92 -31.32 -8.83
CA GLU A 240 14.67 -31.85 -9.97
C GLU A 240 14.92 -30.77 -11.05
N SER A 241 14.19 -29.65 -11.00
CA SER A 241 14.35 -28.53 -11.93
C SER A 241 15.43 -27.56 -11.42
N LYS A 242 16.46 -27.32 -12.24
CA LYS A 242 17.57 -26.38 -11.97
C LYS A 242 17.46 -25.06 -12.76
N GLU A 243 16.44 -24.91 -13.60
CA GLU A 243 16.42 -23.89 -14.66
C GLU A 243 15.63 -22.63 -14.32
N LEU A 244 14.93 -22.59 -13.18
CA LEU A 244 14.14 -21.42 -12.77
C LEU A 244 14.82 -20.66 -11.63
N PRO A 245 15.18 -19.38 -11.83
CA PRO A 245 15.51 -18.45 -10.76
C PRO A 245 14.46 -18.49 -9.64
N ASP A 246 14.93 -18.40 -8.39
CA ASP A 246 14.09 -18.35 -7.20
C ASP A 246 13.18 -19.58 -6.97
N ILE A 247 13.38 -20.70 -7.68
CA ILE A 247 12.67 -21.97 -7.40
C ILE A 247 12.93 -22.51 -5.98
N SER A 248 13.99 -22.06 -5.32
CA SER A 248 14.33 -22.43 -3.94
C SER A 248 13.20 -22.07 -2.96
N ILE A 249 12.51 -20.93 -3.18
CA ILE A 249 11.35 -20.56 -2.35
C ILE A 249 10.19 -21.53 -2.58
N LEU A 250 10.02 -22.00 -3.82
CA LEU A 250 9.02 -23.02 -4.12
C LEU A 250 9.43 -24.34 -3.50
N GLN A 251 10.68 -24.75 -3.48
CA GLN A 251 11.12 -26.01 -2.86
C GLN A 251 11.05 -26.01 -1.32
N SER A 252 10.86 -24.84 -0.71
CA SER A 252 10.80 -24.65 0.74
C SER A 252 9.54 -25.27 1.36
N SER A 253 9.58 -25.42 2.69
CA SER A 253 8.45 -25.94 3.47
C SER A 253 7.26 -24.99 3.39
N PHE A 254 6.05 -25.52 3.55
CA PHE A 254 4.85 -24.70 3.63
C PHE A 254 4.90 -23.70 4.79
N ALA A 255 5.53 -24.06 5.91
CA ALA A 255 5.70 -23.15 7.05
C ALA A 255 6.53 -21.91 6.66
N PHE A 256 7.63 -22.11 5.92
CA PHE A 256 8.48 -21.02 5.43
C PHE A 256 7.73 -20.11 4.45
N ILE A 257 7.00 -20.70 3.49
CA ILE A 257 6.16 -19.95 2.54
C ILE A 257 5.06 -19.19 3.27
N SER A 258 4.41 -19.82 4.25
CA SER A 258 3.35 -19.18 5.02
C SER A 258 3.87 -18.02 5.86
N SER A 259 5.13 -18.06 6.33
CA SER A 259 5.76 -16.94 7.03
C SER A 259 5.91 -15.74 6.08
N GLY A 260 6.56 -15.93 4.93
CA GLY A 260 6.74 -14.86 3.96
C GLY A 260 5.41 -14.29 3.42
N LEU A 261 4.37 -15.13 3.29
CA LEU A 261 3.02 -14.66 2.98
C LEU A 261 2.43 -13.76 4.09
N VAL A 262 2.59 -14.11 5.36
CA VAL A 262 2.17 -13.25 6.48
C VAL A 262 2.89 -11.90 6.44
N ASP A 263 4.18 -11.90 6.13
CA ASP A 263 4.99 -10.69 6.04
C ASP A 263 4.56 -9.79 4.87
N LEU A 264 4.34 -10.37 3.68
CA LEU A 264 3.82 -9.64 2.51
C LEU A 264 2.43 -9.04 2.76
N ARG A 265 1.53 -9.78 3.43
CA ARG A 265 0.22 -9.27 3.84
C ARG A 265 0.37 -8.10 4.83
N GLY A 266 1.43 -8.10 5.63
CA GLY A 266 1.66 -7.08 6.63
C GLY A 266 2.20 -5.75 6.10
N VAL A 267 2.49 -5.69 4.81
CA VAL A 267 2.84 -4.45 4.10
C VAL A 267 1.92 -4.22 2.90
N SER A 268 0.74 -4.86 2.89
CA SER A 268 -0.29 -4.77 1.83
C SER A 268 0.16 -5.18 0.43
N PHE A 269 1.14 -6.08 0.27
CA PHE A 269 1.44 -6.61 -1.07
C PHE A 269 0.32 -7.51 -1.60
N TYR A 270 -0.47 -8.13 -0.74
CA TYR A 270 -1.71 -8.81 -1.15
C TYR A 270 -2.75 -8.76 -0.03
N VAL A 271 -4.02 -8.94 -0.42
CA VAL A 271 -5.16 -8.94 0.52
C VAL A 271 -5.85 -10.31 0.51
N HIS A 272 -6.35 -10.73 1.67
CA HIS A 272 -7.20 -11.91 1.77
C HIS A 272 -8.62 -11.59 1.31
N SER A 273 -9.12 -12.31 0.31
CA SER A 273 -10.47 -12.06 -0.23
C SER A 273 -11.57 -12.43 0.76
N ASP A 274 -11.34 -13.38 1.67
CA ASP A 274 -12.36 -13.78 2.64
C ASP A 274 -11.76 -14.32 3.94
N LEU A 275 -12.10 -13.71 5.08
CA LEU A 275 -11.65 -14.14 6.41
C LEU A 275 -12.24 -15.51 6.81
N CYS A 276 -13.34 -15.93 6.17
CA CYS A 276 -14.03 -17.17 6.47
C CYS A 276 -13.68 -18.33 5.52
N SER A 277 -12.93 -18.08 4.44
CA SER A 277 -12.53 -19.14 3.53
C SER A 277 -11.37 -19.96 4.09
N ARG A 278 -11.43 -21.28 3.91
CA ARG A 278 -10.30 -22.18 4.16
C ARG A 278 -9.23 -22.08 3.08
N THR A 279 -9.56 -21.54 1.90
CA THR A 279 -8.60 -21.28 0.82
C THR A 279 -7.97 -19.92 1.02
N LYS A 280 -6.64 -19.90 1.17
CA LYS A 280 -5.90 -18.65 1.29
C LYS A 280 -5.65 -18.03 -0.09
N ALA A 281 -6.68 -17.44 -0.68
CA ALA A 281 -6.54 -16.68 -1.91
C ALA A 281 -5.56 -15.51 -1.71
N VAL A 282 -4.60 -15.40 -2.63
CA VAL A 282 -3.52 -14.39 -2.62
C VAL A 282 -3.87 -13.36 -3.69
N ASN A 283 -4.63 -12.33 -3.32
CA ASN A 283 -5.03 -11.30 -4.28
C ASN A 283 -3.93 -10.23 -4.40
N LEU A 284 -3.02 -10.43 -5.35
CA LEU A 284 -2.09 -9.40 -5.79
C LEU A 284 -2.81 -8.41 -6.71
N HIS A 285 -2.62 -7.12 -6.46
CA HIS A 285 -3.10 -6.10 -7.39
C HIS A 285 -2.32 -6.21 -8.72
N PRO A 286 -2.97 -6.16 -9.91
CA PRO A 286 -2.26 -6.33 -11.18
C PRO A 286 -1.10 -5.35 -11.38
N LEU A 287 -1.26 -4.09 -10.98
CA LEU A 287 -0.18 -3.08 -11.00
C LEU A 287 1.05 -3.45 -10.14
N MET A 288 0.89 -4.32 -9.12
CA MET A 288 2.02 -4.85 -8.36
C MET A 288 2.76 -5.95 -9.10
N SER A 289 2.04 -6.83 -9.80
CA SER A 289 2.61 -7.87 -10.65
C SER A 289 3.53 -7.29 -11.73
N GLN A 290 3.17 -6.10 -12.27
CA GLN A 290 3.96 -5.38 -13.28
C GLN A 290 5.33 -4.92 -12.77
N ARG A 291 5.50 -4.72 -11.46
CA ARG A 291 6.79 -4.32 -10.87
C ARG A 291 7.75 -5.52 -10.76
N THR A 292 7.20 -6.70 -10.52
CA THR A 292 7.92 -7.93 -10.18
C THR A 292 8.38 -8.73 -11.38
N GLU A 293 7.95 -8.40 -12.60
CA GLU A 293 8.38 -9.01 -13.86
C GLU A 293 9.86 -8.76 -14.25
N LYS A 294 10.70 -8.30 -13.31
CA LYS A 294 12.14 -8.24 -13.54
C LYS A 294 12.75 -9.64 -13.61
N ASN A 295 13.34 -9.94 -14.77
CA ASN A 295 14.47 -10.86 -15.03
C ASN A 295 14.21 -12.22 -15.71
N HIS A 296 13.35 -12.32 -16.74
CA HIS A 296 13.34 -13.56 -17.56
C HIS A 296 13.29 -13.42 -19.08
N SER A 297 13.39 -12.20 -19.64
CA SER A 297 13.40 -12.01 -21.10
C SER A 297 14.76 -12.24 -21.79
N HIS A 298 15.79 -12.77 -21.11
CA HIS A 298 17.06 -13.16 -21.74
C HIS A 298 17.52 -14.55 -21.29
N LYS A 299 17.03 -15.59 -21.98
CA LYS A 299 17.77 -16.81 -22.37
C LYS A 299 16.83 -17.77 -23.11
N THR A 300 16.51 -17.45 -24.35
CA THR A 300 16.11 -18.43 -25.37
C THR A 300 16.87 -18.13 -26.64
N ASP A 301 18.20 -18.11 -26.54
CA ASP A 301 19.04 -18.47 -27.70
C ASP A 301 18.94 -19.99 -27.83
N ILE A 302 17.92 -20.43 -28.57
CA ILE A 302 17.90 -21.77 -29.15
C ILE A 302 19.03 -21.75 -30.18
N ALA A 303 20.17 -22.35 -29.82
CA ALA A 303 21.22 -22.64 -30.79
C ALA A 303 20.62 -23.50 -31.92
N PRO A 304 20.87 -23.18 -33.20
CA PRO A 304 20.43 -24.03 -34.29
C PRO A 304 21.20 -25.34 -34.22
N VAL A 305 20.47 -26.45 -34.15
CA VAL A 305 21.03 -27.78 -34.41
C VAL A 305 21.50 -27.79 -35.86
N GLN A 306 22.81 -27.91 -36.07
CA GLN A 306 23.40 -28.43 -37.30
C GLN A 306 23.51 -29.94 -37.20
#